data_AF-S2XNE1-F1
#
_entry.id   AF-S2XNE1-F1
#
_cell.length_a   1.000
_cell.length_b   1.000
_cell.length_c   1.000
_cell.angle_alpha   90.00
_cell.angle_beta   90.00
_cell.angle_gamma   90.00
#
_symmetry.space_group_name_H-M   'P 1'
#
loop_
_entity.id
_entity.type
_entity.pdbx_description
1 polymer ?
#
loop_
_entity_poly.entity_id
_entity_poly.type
_entity_poly.pdbx_seq_one_letter_code
_entity_poly.pdbx_strand_id
1 'polypeptide(L)'
;MKMKNGWILIIFIVLGVFSLSIHSEEATLFSDASNKDEILESSYISSDVKMPGIREKVSFERYEIVAKSTEENITLYAKKMEDLESQYRDFKIDFKGETYSRPFWMNVTNPTYAPEIFYEDINKDQKKELIIILTRGYGTGALLEEVYVYRYTNGLIDVLVDDPIAIINKNVKTKLTTEKAEIRIGDKEYKIDLAPLQINPTNLFEEIAFGGVIKYEVKDQQLTATLPAQITAAGYLGEIVIVYEFRDKMYQAKTIEFQPSELLKKRVE
;
A
#
# COMPACT_ATOMS: atom_id res chain seq x y z
N MET A 1 -11.08 -47.53 -39.48
CA MET A 1 -10.28 -48.65 -38.95
C MET A 1 -8.89 -48.65 -39.60
N LYS A 2 -7.88 -48.14 -38.89
CA LYS A 2 -6.41 -48.29 -39.05
C LYS A 2 -5.78 -47.50 -37.89
N MET A 3 -5.22 -48.17 -36.88
CA MET A 3 -3.77 -48.32 -36.60
C MET A 3 -3.07 -46.98 -36.29
N LYS A 4 -2.13 -46.82 -35.35
CA LYS A 4 -1.43 -47.64 -34.34
C LYS A 4 -0.56 -46.65 -33.53
N ASN A 5 -0.31 -46.96 -32.25
CA ASN A 5 0.93 -46.81 -31.45
C ASN A 5 1.87 -45.62 -31.79
N GLY A 6 2.19 -44.66 -30.91
CA GLY A 6 2.61 -44.76 -29.51
C GLY A 6 4.14 -44.71 -29.43
N TRP A 7 4.74 -43.58 -29.01
CA TRP A 7 6.10 -43.46 -28.44
C TRP A 7 6.15 -42.26 -27.47
N ILE A 8 6.62 -42.53 -26.25
CA ILE A 8 6.97 -41.56 -25.20
C ILE A 8 8.43 -41.15 -25.43
N LEU A 9 8.73 -39.86 -25.38
CA LEU A 9 10.10 -39.36 -25.28
C LEU A 9 10.18 -38.36 -24.12
N ILE A 10 10.82 -38.81 -23.04
CA ILE A 10 11.22 -37.99 -21.89
C ILE A 10 12.60 -37.41 -22.23
N ILE A 11 12.71 -36.09 -22.28
CA ILE A 11 14.00 -35.39 -22.39
C ILE A 11 14.27 -34.68 -21.06
N PHE A 12 15.28 -35.19 -20.34
CA PHE A 12 15.96 -34.47 -19.26
C PHE A 12 16.95 -33.50 -19.89
N ILE A 13 16.85 -32.20 -19.58
CA ILE A 13 17.95 -31.25 -19.82
C ILE A 13 18.42 -30.70 -18.48
N VAL A 14 19.72 -30.86 -18.30
CA VAL A 14 20.56 -30.62 -17.13
C VAL A 14 20.84 -29.12 -16.96
N LEU A 15 20.83 -28.69 -15.70
CA LEU A 15 21.29 -27.39 -15.21
C LEU A 15 22.75 -27.11 -15.64
N GLY A 16 22.96 -26.00 -16.34
CA GLY A 16 24.28 -25.43 -16.63
C GLY A 16 24.38 -24.03 -16.05
N VAL A 17 25.17 -23.89 -14.99
CA VAL A 17 25.58 -22.60 -14.40
C VAL A 17 26.57 -21.94 -15.37
N PHE A 18 26.23 -20.76 -15.88
CA PHE A 18 27.18 -19.92 -16.62
C PHE A 18 27.62 -18.76 -15.72
N SER A 19 28.87 -18.82 -15.26
CA SER A 19 29.62 -17.67 -14.79
C SER A 19 30.65 -17.31 -15.86
N LEU A 20 30.68 -16.05 -16.29
CA LEU A 20 31.79 -15.44 -17.04
C LEU A 20 31.83 -13.97 -16.59
N SER A 21 32.66 -13.65 -15.59
CA SER A 21 34.04 -13.13 -15.73
C SER A 21 34.12 -11.79 -16.46
N ILE A 22 34.21 -10.74 -15.66
CA ILE A 22 34.53 -9.36 -16.06
C ILE A 22 35.99 -9.33 -16.51
N HIS A 23 36.24 -8.74 -17.68
CA HIS A 23 37.56 -8.54 -18.27
C HIS A 23 38.26 -7.36 -17.57
N SER A 24 39.48 -7.59 -17.09
CA SER A 24 40.40 -6.59 -16.55
C SER A 24 41.19 -5.93 -17.68
N GLU A 25 41.19 -4.60 -17.74
CA GLU A 25 42.18 -3.84 -18.52
C GLU A 25 43.33 -3.41 -17.61
N GLU A 26 44.54 -3.79 -18.01
CA GLU A 26 45.80 -3.43 -17.39
C GLU A 26 46.19 -1.98 -17.73
N ALA A 27 46.72 -1.25 -16.75
CA ALA A 27 47.56 -0.08 -16.97
C ALA A 27 48.80 -0.16 -16.06
N THR A 28 49.89 -0.73 -16.58
CA THR A 28 51.28 -0.44 -16.19
C THR A 28 51.68 0.92 -16.77
N LEU A 29 52.54 1.80 -16.26
CA LEU A 29 53.60 1.82 -15.25
C LEU A 29 54.02 3.30 -15.17
N PHE A 30 54.35 3.86 -14.00
CA PHE A 30 55.59 4.61 -13.77
C PHE A 30 55.75 4.94 -12.29
N SER A 31 56.95 4.62 -11.80
CA SER A 31 57.47 4.72 -10.45
C SER A 31 57.66 6.17 -9.98
N ASP A 32 57.40 6.45 -8.71
CA ASP A 32 58.48 6.86 -7.82
C ASP A 32 58.14 6.57 -6.35
N ALA A 33 59.17 6.21 -5.58
CA ALA A 33 59.07 5.72 -4.22
C ALA A 33 59.21 6.86 -3.20
N SER A 34 58.35 6.90 -2.17
CA SER A 34 58.79 6.80 -0.76
C SER A 34 57.61 6.83 0.22
N ASN A 35 57.55 5.78 1.03
CA ASN A 35 57.39 5.82 2.49
C ASN A 35 56.13 6.48 3.10
N LYS A 36 55.18 5.66 3.57
CA LYS A 36 54.95 5.38 5.02
C LYS A 36 53.63 4.62 5.22
N ASP A 37 53.77 3.44 5.82
CA ASP A 37 52.89 2.75 6.76
C ASP A 37 51.37 3.03 6.70
N GLU A 38 50.59 2.03 6.24
CA GLU A 38 49.53 1.43 7.08
C GLU A 38 48.98 0.15 6.42
N ILE A 39 49.20 -0.98 7.09
CA ILE A 39 48.58 -2.27 6.78
C ILE A 39 47.20 -2.29 7.44
N LEU A 40 46.16 -2.41 6.61
CA LEU A 40 44.82 -2.79 7.04
C LEU A 40 44.79 -4.30 7.28
N GLU A 41 44.62 -4.72 8.54
CA GLU A 41 44.09 -6.04 8.86
C GLU A 41 42.90 -5.93 9.80
N SER A 42 41.86 -6.66 9.40
CA SER A 42 40.59 -6.86 10.07
C SER A 42 40.73 -7.44 11.47
N SER A 43 39.92 -6.97 12.41
CA SER A 43 39.48 -7.82 13.52
C SER A 43 38.03 -7.56 13.88
N TYR A 44 37.26 -8.66 13.84
CA TYR A 44 35.94 -8.80 14.45
C TYR A 44 36.03 -8.43 15.94
N ILE A 45 35.21 -7.50 16.40
CA ILE A 45 34.94 -7.33 17.84
C ILE A 45 33.43 -7.33 18.09
N SER A 46 33.03 -8.46 18.67
CA SER A 46 31.92 -8.73 19.60
C SER A 46 31.12 -7.53 20.09
N SER A 47 29.79 -7.64 19.95
CA SER A 47 28.79 -6.88 20.68
C SER A 47 28.93 -7.12 22.19
N ASP A 48 29.38 -6.12 22.93
CA ASP A 48 28.97 -5.84 24.32
C ASP A 48 29.71 -4.59 24.82
N VAL A 49 29.23 -3.41 24.40
CA VAL A 49 29.55 -2.14 25.08
C VAL A 49 28.25 -1.42 25.37
N LYS A 50 27.88 -1.42 26.65
CA LYS A 50 26.76 -0.64 27.21
C LYS A 50 27.17 0.83 27.21
N MET A 51 26.83 1.56 26.15
CA MET A 51 27.04 3.00 26.04
C MET A 51 26.07 3.75 27.00
N PRO A 52 26.55 4.72 27.79
CA PRO A 52 25.69 5.55 28.62
C PRO A 52 24.82 6.47 27.75
N GLY A 53 23.56 6.62 28.15
CA GLY A 53 22.53 7.30 27.37
C GLY A 53 22.87 8.76 27.06
N ILE A 54 23.24 9.02 25.80
CA ILE A 54 23.07 10.31 25.17
C ILE A 54 21.64 10.31 24.61
N ARG A 55 20.72 10.99 25.30
CA ARG A 55 19.47 11.44 24.65
C ARG A 55 19.88 12.52 23.67
N GLU A 56 20.22 12.11 22.45
CA GLU A 56 20.42 13.04 21.35
C GLU A 56 19.08 13.76 21.15
N LYS A 57 19.07 15.06 21.43
CA LYS A 57 17.92 15.91 21.19
C LYS A 57 17.80 16.00 19.67
N VAL A 58 17.01 15.10 19.08
CA VAL A 58 16.79 15.04 17.62
C VAL A 58 16.42 16.44 17.14
N SER A 59 17.30 17.06 16.35
CA SER A 59 16.99 18.32 15.68
C SER A 59 15.89 18.02 14.65
N PHE A 60 14.70 18.58 14.88
CA PHE A 60 13.57 18.58 13.96
C PHE A 60 13.61 19.79 13.00
N GLU A 61 14.74 20.48 12.86
CA GLU A 61 14.84 21.74 12.09
C GLU A 61 14.41 21.62 10.62
N ARG A 62 14.33 20.40 10.07
CA ARG A 62 13.85 20.11 8.70
C ARG A 62 12.53 19.35 8.63
N TYR A 63 11.85 19.18 9.76
CA TYR A 63 10.58 18.45 9.85
C TYR A 63 9.44 19.42 10.11
N GLU A 64 8.37 19.27 9.34
CA GLU A 64 7.13 20.01 9.51
C GLU A 64 6.12 19.14 10.25
N ILE A 65 5.27 19.76 11.09
CA ILE A 65 4.08 19.09 11.62
C ILE A 65 3.08 18.97 10.48
N VAL A 66 2.78 17.74 10.06
CA VAL A 66 1.88 17.48 8.94
C VAL A 66 0.48 17.02 9.39
N ALA A 67 0.36 16.51 10.61
CA ALA A 67 -0.92 16.22 11.25
C ALA A 67 -0.76 16.15 12.78
N LYS A 68 -1.84 16.41 13.51
CA LYS A 68 -1.86 16.35 14.97
C LYS A 68 -3.23 15.92 15.49
N SER A 69 -3.27 14.93 16.38
CA SER A 69 -4.42 14.66 17.23
C SER A 69 -4.18 15.29 18.60
N THR A 70 -4.88 16.38 18.89
CA THR A 70 -4.69 17.12 20.15
C THR A 70 -5.24 16.35 21.35
N GLU A 71 -6.35 15.65 21.18
CA GLU A 71 -6.98 14.86 22.25
C GLU A 71 -6.08 13.72 22.73
N GLU A 72 -5.37 13.09 21.79
CA GLU A 72 -4.56 11.90 22.06
C GLU A 72 -3.05 12.21 22.15
N ASN A 73 -2.69 13.50 22.04
CA ASN A 73 -1.32 14.00 22.01
C ASN A 73 -0.41 13.23 21.04
N ILE A 74 -0.89 13.04 19.81
CA ILE A 74 -0.16 12.40 18.71
C ILE A 74 0.24 13.46 17.71
N THR A 75 1.50 13.51 17.32
CA THR A 75 1.97 14.44 16.28
C THR A 75 2.72 13.68 15.19
N LEU A 76 2.34 13.93 13.94
CA LEU A 76 3.06 13.45 12.77
C LEU A 76 3.95 14.56 12.22
N TYR A 77 5.20 14.20 12.00
CA TYR A 77 6.19 15.05 11.38
C TYR A 77 6.65 14.43 10.07
N ALA A 78 6.98 15.25 9.08
CA ALA A 78 7.60 14.77 7.84
C ALA A 78 8.52 15.84 7.24
N LYS A 79 9.39 15.42 6.32
CA LYS A 79 10.18 16.33 5.50
C LYS A 79 9.44 16.62 4.21
N LYS A 80 9.31 17.89 3.85
CA LYS A 80 8.90 18.29 2.51
C LYS A 80 10.08 18.08 1.56
N MET A 81 9.86 17.41 0.45
CA MET A 81 10.89 17.21 -0.57
C MET A 81 10.89 18.38 -1.54
N GLU A 82 12.06 19.00 -1.72
CA GLU A 82 12.26 20.15 -2.62
C GLU A 82 12.37 19.72 -4.09
N ASP A 83 12.86 18.50 -4.35
CA ASP A 83 13.12 17.92 -5.67
C ASP A 83 11.90 17.19 -6.27
N LEU A 84 10.99 16.73 -5.42
CA LEU A 84 9.71 16.14 -5.77
C LEU A 84 8.61 17.07 -5.27
N GLU A 85 8.40 18.18 -5.98
CA GLU A 85 7.37 19.16 -5.62
C GLU A 85 6.05 18.43 -5.34
N SER A 86 5.51 18.65 -4.13
CA SER A 86 4.24 18.11 -3.64
C SER A 86 4.25 16.78 -2.88
N GLN A 87 5.39 16.30 -2.35
CA GLN A 87 5.41 15.13 -1.46
C GLN A 87 6.14 15.35 -0.12
N TYR A 88 5.51 14.88 0.96
CA TYR A 88 6.13 14.62 2.24
C TYR A 88 6.73 13.21 2.27
N ARG A 89 7.92 13.08 2.87
CA ARG A 89 8.64 11.81 3.09
C ARG A 89 9.30 11.80 4.45
N ASP A 90 9.86 10.65 4.80
CA ASP A 90 10.63 10.45 6.03
C ASP A 90 9.83 10.86 7.27
N PHE A 91 8.76 10.13 7.54
CA PHE A 91 7.83 10.47 8.61
C PHE A 91 8.40 10.14 9.98
N LYS A 92 7.96 10.89 10.99
CA LYS A 92 8.12 10.57 12.41
C LYS A 92 6.78 10.68 13.11
N ILE A 93 6.53 9.74 14.00
CA ILE A 93 5.37 9.71 14.89
C ILE A 93 5.88 10.04 16.28
N ASP A 94 5.43 11.15 16.87
CA ASP A 94 5.55 11.38 18.31
C ASP A 94 4.27 10.86 18.98
N PHE A 95 4.44 9.84 19.82
CA PHE A 95 3.35 9.18 20.50
C PHE A 95 3.81 8.65 21.86
N LYS A 96 3.07 8.99 22.90
CA LYS A 96 3.33 8.57 24.30
C LYS A 96 4.75 8.86 24.80
N GLY A 97 5.35 9.96 24.32
CA GLY A 97 6.69 10.40 24.72
C GLY A 97 7.83 9.67 24.01
N GLU A 98 7.51 8.86 23.01
CA GLU A 98 8.48 8.18 22.15
C GLU A 98 8.33 8.64 20.70
N THR A 99 9.45 8.62 19.97
CA THR A 99 9.49 8.99 18.55
C THR A 99 9.77 7.77 17.70
N TYR A 100 8.91 7.49 16.72
CA TYR A 100 9.03 6.36 15.81
C TYR A 100 9.27 6.85 14.37
N SER A 101 10.30 6.34 13.70
CA SER A 101 10.62 6.72 12.32
C SER A 101 9.92 5.83 11.30
N ARG A 102 9.45 6.44 10.20
CA ARG A 102 8.82 5.79 9.04
C ARG A 102 9.42 6.38 7.76
N PRO A 103 10.65 5.96 7.41
CA PRO A 103 11.42 6.59 6.32
C PRO A 103 10.78 6.44 4.94
N PHE A 104 9.99 5.37 4.75
CA PHE A 104 9.38 5.03 3.46
C PHE A 104 7.95 5.54 3.28
N TRP A 105 7.38 6.17 4.31
CA TRP A 105 6.06 6.77 4.21
C TRP A 105 6.06 7.97 3.27
N MET A 106 4.91 8.15 2.62
CA MET A 106 4.68 9.21 1.66
C MET A 106 3.30 9.80 1.86
N ASN A 107 3.19 11.12 1.77
CA ASN A 107 1.92 11.81 1.66
C ASN A 107 2.05 12.96 0.68
N VAL A 108 0.99 13.33 -0.03
CA VAL A 108 0.97 14.57 -0.80
C VAL A 108 1.01 15.79 0.12
N THR A 109 1.51 16.93 -0.33
CA THR A 109 1.59 18.13 0.53
C THR A 109 0.32 18.98 0.53
N ASN A 110 -0.69 18.62 -0.26
CA ASN A 110 -1.94 19.37 -0.34
C ASN A 110 -2.70 19.23 0.99
N PRO A 111 -3.02 20.34 1.70
CA PRO A 111 -3.68 20.29 3.00
C PRO A 111 -5.05 19.60 3.02
N THR A 112 -5.75 19.55 1.87
CA THR A 112 -7.04 18.83 1.74
C THR A 112 -6.88 17.32 1.94
N TYR A 113 -5.67 16.81 1.65
CA TYR A 113 -5.29 15.40 1.73
C TYR A 113 -4.18 15.21 2.78
N ALA A 114 -4.26 15.98 3.87
CA ALA A 114 -3.35 15.83 5.00
C ALA A 114 -3.51 14.44 5.63
N PRO A 115 -2.46 13.90 6.30
CA PRO A 115 -2.57 12.64 7.02
C PRO A 115 -3.69 12.67 8.06
N GLU A 116 -4.42 11.56 8.17
CA GLU A 116 -5.45 11.38 9.19
C GLU A 116 -4.93 10.49 10.31
N ILE A 117 -5.33 10.79 11.56
CA ILE A 117 -4.89 10.08 12.76
C ILE A 117 -6.11 9.68 13.56
N PHE A 118 -6.25 8.38 13.83
CA PHE A 118 -7.28 7.83 14.71
C PHE A 118 -6.63 7.04 15.84
N TYR A 119 -7.23 7.08 17.02
CA TYR A 119 -6.81 6.26 18.16
C TYR A 119 -8.04 5.67 18.85
N GLU A 120 -8.46 4.52 18.36
CA GLU A 120 -9.76 3.89 18.65
C GLU A 120 -9.60 2.38 18.81
N ASP A 121 -10.50 1.76 19.59
CA ASP A 121 -10.57 0.30 19.76
C ASP A 121 -11.36 -0.31 18.59
N ILE A 122 -10.68 -0.53 17.45
CA ILE A 122 -11.32 -1.02 16.23
C ILE A 122 -11.43 -2.56 16.20
N ASN A 123 -10.75 -3.25 17.12
CA ASN A 123 -10.80 -4.70 17.25
C ASN A 123 -11.74 -5.20 18.39
N LYS A 124 -12.24 -4.28 19.23
CA LYS A 124 -13.16 -4.51 20.37
C LYS A 124 -12.55 -5.29 21.52
N ASP A 125 -11.23 -5.19 21.72
CA ASP A 125 -10.50 -5.83 22.83
C ASP A 125 -10.29 -4.92 24.05
N GLN A 126 -10.92 -3.73 24.04
CA GLN A 126 -10.80 -2.67 25.04
C GLN A 126 -9.45 -1.94 25.03
N LYS A 127 -8.62 -2.16 24.01
CA LYS A 127 -7.38 -1.42 23.78
C LYS A 127 -7.46 -0.71 22.44
N LYS A 128 -7.04 0.55 22.44
CA LYS A 128 -7.03 1.37 21.24
C LYS A 128 -5.84 1.00 20.33
N GLU A 129 -6.10 0.99 19.04
CA GLU A 129 -5.11 1.01 17.98
C GLU A 129 -4.83 2.43 17.52
N LEU A 130 -3.57 2.71 17.14
CA LEU A 130 -3.24 3.90 16.37
C LEU A 130 -3.40 3.58 14.89
N ILE A 131 -4.25 4.32 14.20
CA ILE A 131 -4.47 4.21 12.76
C ILE A 131 -4.03 5.52 12.10
N ILE A 132 -3.22 5.40 11.07
CA ILE A 132 -2.77 6.54 10.26
C ILE A 132 -3.13 6.24 8.81
N ILE A 133 -3.85 7.17 8.18
CA ILE A 133 -4.17 7.11 6.75
C ILE A 133 -3.36 8.18 6.03
N LEU A 134 -2.64 7.78 4.98
CA LEU A 134 -1.82 8.67 4.15
C LEU A 134 -2.35 8.69 2.73
N THR A 135 -2.48 9.88 2.14
CA THR A 135 -2.81 10.05 0.71
C THR A 135 -1.52 10.13 -0.11
N ARG A 136 -1.26 9.13 -0.95
CA ARG A 136 -0.07 9.07 -1.83
C ARG A 136 -0.28 9.71 -3.19
N GLY A 137 -1.52 9.80 -3.64
CA GLY A 137 -1.87 10.40 -4.91
C GLY A 137 -3.34 10.81 -4.95
N TYR A 138 -3.63 11.88 -5.68
CA TYR A 138 -4.98 12.35 -5.91
C TYR A 138 -5.08 13.02 -7.29
N GLY A 139 -6.30 13.19 -7.79
CA GLY A 139 -6.58 13.87 -9.04
C GLY A 139 -8.03 13.66 -9.49
N THR A 140 -8.31 14.06 -10.73
CA THR A 140 -9.64 13.80 -11.32
C THR A 140 -9.85 12.30 -11.47
N GLY A 141 -10.71 11.72 -10.62
CA GLY A 141 -10.98 10.29 -10.60
C GLY A 141 -9.88 9.43 -9.97
N ALA A 142 -8.97 10.05 -9.20
CA ALA A 142 -7.91 9.33 -8.49
C ALA A 142 -7.82 9.76 -7.02
N LEU A 143 -7.72 8.79 -6.13
CA LEU A 143 -7.43 8.98 -4.71
C LEU A 143 -6.79 7.68 -4.24
N LEU A 144 -5.51 7.73 -3.86
CA LEU A 144 -4.75 6.56 -3.46
C LEU A 144 -4.32 6.74 -2.01
N GLU A 145 -5.06 6.09 -1.12
CA GLU A 145 -4.74 6.08 0.30
C GLU A 145 -4.04 4.77 0.71
N GLU A 146 -3.19 4.89 1.72
CA GLU A 146 -2.62 3.77 2.46
C GLU A 146 -3.01 3.88 3.92
N VAL A 147 -3.28 2.74 4.56
CA VAL A 147 -3.58 2.66 5.98
C VAL A 147 -2.47 1.93 6.72
N TYR A 148 -2.12 2.44 7.89
CA TYR A 148 -1.17 1.84 8.81
C TYR A 148 -1.81 1.70 10.17
N VAL A 149 -1.81 0.49 10.73
CA VAL A 149 -2.41 0.20 12.04
C VAL A 149 -1.34 -0.28 13.00
N TYR A 150 -1.41 0.22 14.24
CA TYR A 150 -0.48 -0.14 15.29
C TYR A 150 -1.19 -0.49 16.58
N ARG A 151 -0.62 -1.45 17.29
CA ARG A 151 -0.88 -1.66 18.71
C ARG A 151 0.18 -0.96 19.55
N TYR A 152 -0.21 -0.59 20.76
CA TYR A 152 0.72 -0.06 21.74
C TYR A 152 0.74 -0.94 22.99
N THR A 153 1.89 -1.57 23.25
CA THR A 153 2.11 -2.35 24.48
C THR A 153 3.35 -1.84 25.21
N ASN A 154 4.53 -2.09 24.64
CA ASN A 154 5.82 -1.54 25.07
C ASN A 154 6.50 -0.87 23.87
N GLY A 155 5.77 0.05 23.25
CA GLY A 155 6.10 0.66 21.96
C GLY A 155 5.07 0.36 20.88
N LEU A 156 5.20 1.02 19.73
CA LEU A 156 4.38 0.76 18.55
C LEU A 156 4.77 -0.56 17.88
N ILE A 157 3.78 -1.43 17.69
CA ILE A 157 3.90 -2.70 16.98
C ILE A 157 3.00 -2.64 15.76
N ASP A 158 3.60 -2.78 14.57
CA ASP A 158 2.87 -2.85 13.31
C ASP A 158 1.86 -4.00 13.30
N VAL A 159 0.66 -3.69 12.81
CA VAL A 159 -0.39 -4.66 12.52
C VAL A 159 -0.69 -4.58 11.03
N LEU A 160 -0.51 -5.70 10.34
CA LEU A 160 -0.77 -5.76 8.91
C LEU A 160 -2.26 -5.57 8.62
N VAL A 161 -2.55 -4.93 7.49
CA VAL A 161 -3.89 -4.82 6.90
C VAL A 161 -3.80 -5.46 5.52
N ASP A 162 -4.71 -6.39 5.21
CA ASP A 162 -4.79 -6.99 3.88
C ASP A 162 -4.99 -5.91 2.83
N ASP A 163 -4.27 -6.02 1.71
CA ASP A 163 -4.40 -5.08 0.61
C ASP A 163 -5.78 -5.21 -0.07
N PRO A 164 -6.53 -4.10 -0.25
CA PRO A 164 -7.88 -4.15 -0.79
C PRO A 164 -7.92 -4.61 -2.25
N ILE A 165 -6.87 -4.36 -3.04
CA ILE A 165 -6.79 -4.84 -4.43
C ILE A 165 -6.58 -6.35 -4.47
N ALA A 166 -5.73 -6.89 -3.60
CA ALA A 166 -5.55 -8.33 -3.43
C ALA A 166 -6.86 -9.00 -2.96
N ILE A 167 -7.61 -8.36 -2.05
CA ILE A 167 -8.94 -8.82 -1.64
C ILE A 167 -9.90 -8.86 -2.83
N ILE A 168 -9.97 -7.80 -3.63
CA ILE A 168 -10.84 -7.74 -4.83
C ILE A 168 -10.45 -8.83 -5.82
N ASN A 169 -9.18 -8.92 -6.20
CA ASN A 169 -8.69 -9.88 -7.20
C ASN A 169 -8.97 -11.34 -6.81
N LYS A 170 -8.98 -11.64 -5.51
CA LYS A 170 -9.27 -12.98 -4.99
C LYS A 170 -10.77 -13.29 -4.94
N ASN A 171 -11.61 -12.30 -4.61
CA ASN A 171 -12.99 -12.55 -4.19
C ASN A 171 -14.07 -12.03 -5.16
N VAL A 172 -13.72 -11.08 -6.03
CA VAL A 172 -14.64 -10.42 -6.95
C VAL A 172 -14.38 -10.92 -8.37
N LYS A 173 -15.42 -11.37 -9.05
CA LYS A 173 -15.35 -11.72 -10.48
C LYS A 173 -16.20 -10.74 -11.26
N THR A 174 -15.67 -10.24 -12.38
CA THR A 174 -16.34 -9.23 -13.19
C THR A 174 -16.46 -9.67 -14.64
N LYS A 175 -17.45 -9.10 -15.33
CA LYS A 175 -17.56 -9.16 -16.78
C LYS A 175 -18.14 -7.84 -17.27
N LEU A 176 -17.52 -7.28 -18.30
CA LEU A 176 -17.98 -6.05 -18.94
C LEU A 176 -18.24 -6.31 -20.42
N THR A 177 -19.35 -5.76 -20.92
CA THR A 177 -19.73 -5.76 -22.33
C THR A 177 -20.36 -4.40 -22.65
N THR A 178 -20.62 -4.12 -23.92
CA THR A 178 -21.28 -2.87 -24.34
C THR A 178 -22.69 -2.68 -23.77
N GLU A 179 -23.39 -3.77 -23.46
CA GLU A 179 -24.78 -3.74 -23.00
C GLU A 179 -24.92 -3.94 -21.50
N LYS A 180 -24.02 -4.70 -20.88
CA LYS A 180 -24.14 -5.10 -19.48
C LYS A 180 -22.81 -5.19 -18.75
N ALA A 181 -22.89 -4.95 -17.44
CA ALA A 181 -21.85 -5.26 -16.48
C ALA A 181 -22.33 -6.31 -15.48
N GLU A 182 -21.47 -7.26 -15.14
CA GLU A 182 -21.73 -8.30 -14.15
C GLU A 182 -20.63 -8.25 -13.08
N ILE A 183 -21.04 -8.24 -11.81
CA ILE A 183 -20.13 -8.31 -10.65
C ILE A 183 -20.61 -9.46 -9.77
N ARG A 184 -19.71 -10.37 -9.40
CA ARG A 184 -20.01 -11.52 -8.54
C ARG A 184 -19.09 -11.56 -7.35
N ILE A 185 -19.67 -11.66 -6.15
CA ILE A 185 -18.97 -11.68 -4.86
C ILE A 185 -19.54 -12.85 -4.05
N GLY A 186 -18.74 -13.91 -3.89
CA GLY A 186 -19.26 -15.18 -3.36
C GLY A 186 -20.43 -15.69 -4.20
N ASP A 187 -21.60 -15.83 -3.55
CA ASP A 187 -22.86 -16.27 -4.17
C ASP A 187 -23.75 -15.11 -4.64
N LYS A 188 -23.40 -13.85 -4.32
CA LYS A 188 -24.13 -12.67 -4.77
C LYS A 188 -23.71 -12.33 -6.20
N GLU A 189 -24.69 -12.13 -7.08
CA GLU A 189 -24.49 -11.71 -8.47
C GLU A 189 -25.26 -10.41 -8.72
N TYR A 190 -24.58 -9.42 -9.29
CA TYR A 190 -25.14 -8.12 -9.66
C TYR A 190 -25.05 -7.97 -11.17
N LYS A 191 -26.19 -7.76 -11.82
CA LYS A 191 -26.29 -7.51 -13.28
C LYS A 191 -26.81 -6.11 -13.49
N ILE A 192 -26.08 -5.32 -14.26
CA ILE A 192 -26.36 -3.91 -14.50
C ILE A 192 -26.51 -3.71 -16.00
N ASP A 193 -27.65 -3.16 -16.40
CA ASP A 193 -27.88 -2.72 -17.77
C ASP A 193 -27.18 -1.37 -18.01
N LEU A 194 -26.34 -1.32 -19.04
CA LEU A 194 -25.59 -0.13 -19.43
C LEU A 194 -26.28 0.68 -20.54
N ALA A 195 -27.28 0.11 -21.22
CA ALA A 195 -27.99 0.80 -22.31
C ALA A 195 -28.56 2.17 -21.88
N PRO A 196 -29.13 2.35 -20.67
CA PRO A 196 -29.60 3.65 -20.22
C PRO A 196 -28.49 4.70 -20.08
N LEU A 197 -27.24 4.29 -19.88
CA LEU A 197 -26.10 5.19 -19.66
C LEU A 197 -25.58 5.81 -20.96
N GLN A 198 -25.99 5.29 -22.14
CA GLN A 198 -25.60 5.79 -23.46
C GLN A 198 -24.09 6.02 -23.60
N ILE A 199 -23.29 5.10 -23.05
CA ILE A 199 -21.83 5.18 -23.07
C ILE A 199 -21.38 4.94 -24.52
N ASN A 200 -20.53 5.83 -25.05
CA ASN A 200 -19.85 5.57 -26.32
C ASN A 200 -18.96 4.32 -26.14
N PRO A 201 -19.14 3.26 -26.96
CA PRO A 201 -18.35 2.03 -26.83
C PRO A 201 -16.83 2.25 -26.87
N THR A 202 -16.33 3.31 -27.54
CA THR A 202 -14.89 3.63 -27.56
C THR A 202 -14.34 4.12 -26.23
N ASN A 203 -15.21 4.57 -25.33
CA ASN A 203 -14.84 5.07 -24.00
C ASN A 203 -15.01 4.00 -22.91
N LEU A 204 -15.60 2.86 -23.25
CA LEU A 204 -15.80 1.74 -22.36
C LEU A 204 -14.48 0.98 -22.20
N PHE A 205 -14.13 0.66 -20.97
CA PHE A 205 -12.98 -0.17 -20.66
C PHE A 205 -13.22 -1.64 -21.09
N GLU A 206 -12.14 -2.39 -21.25
CA GLU A 206 -12.23 -3.82 -21.58
C GLU A 206 -12.78 -4.64 -20.39
N GLU A 207 -12.46 -4.21 -19.18
CA GLU A 207 -12.90 -4.81 -17.92
C GLU A 207 -13.34 -3.75 -16.92
N ILE A 208 -14.07 -4.18 -15.89
CA ILE A 208 -14.39 -3.32 -14.74
C ILE A 208 -13.08 -3.13 -13.96
N ALA A 209 -12.59 -1.90 -13.93
CA ALA A 209 -11.35 -1.54 -13.26
C ALA A 209 -11.57 -1.13 -11.80
N PHE A 210 -10.61 -1.46 -10.94
CA PHE A 210 -10.55 -1.06 -9.55
C PHE A 210 -9.17 -0.47 -9.24
N GLY A 211 -9.07 0.32 -8.16
CA GLY A 211 -7.78 0.84 -7.67
C GLY A 211 -7.36 2.19 -8.21
N GLY A 212 -8.09 2.78 -9.16
CA GLY A 212 -7.95 4.22 -9.45
C GLY A 212 -8.31 5.08 -8.24
N VAL A 213 -9.28 4.60 -7.45
CA VAL A 213 -9.62 5.14 -6.13
C VAL A 213 -9.57 4.02 -5.11
N ILE A 214 -8.77 4.23 -4.05
CA ILE A 214 -8.69 3.42 -2.84
C ILE A 214 -8.84 4.42 -1.69
N LYS A 215 -10.00 4.40 -1.05
CA LYS A 215 -10.30 5.26 0.09
C LYS A 215 -10.45 4.42 1.34
N TYR A 216 -9.74 4.75 2.41
CA TYR A 216 -9.95 4.19 3.74
C TYR A 216 -10.82 5.12 4.58
N GLU A 217 -11.55 4.54 5.53
CA GLU A 217 -12.28 5.29 6.53
C GLU A 217 -12.22 4.54 7.86
N VAL A 218 -12.05 5.29 8.96
CA VAL A 218 -12.27 4.79 10.31
C VAL A 218 -13.48 5.52 10.85
N LYS A 219 -14.57 4.79 11.04
CA LYS A 219 -15.83 5.35 11.54
C LYS A 219 -16.53 4.34 12.41
N ASP A 220 -17.11 4.81 13.51
CA ASP A 220 -17.85 3.96 14.46
C ASP A 220 -17.00 2.76 14.94
N GLN A 221 -15.70 2.99 15.19
CA GLN A 221 -14.71 1.97 15.55
C GLN A 221 -14.57 0.84 14.51
N GLN A 222 -14.72 1.16 13.24
CA GLN A 222 -14.65 0.20 12.14
C GLN A 222 -13.76 0.76 11.02
N LEU A 223 -12.72 -0.01 10.66
CA LEU A 223 -11.91 0.25 9.47
C LEU A 223 -12.62 -0.30 8.24
N THR A 224 -12.74 0.52 7.20
CA THR A 224 -13.27 0.14 5.89
C THR A 224 -12.38 0.63 4.76
N ALA A 225 -12.48 -0.01 3.60
CA ALA A 225 -11.93 0.49 2.35
C ALA A 225 -13.02 0.50 1.26
N THR A 226 -13.08 1.58 0.49
CA THR A 226 -14.03 1.79 -0.60
C THR A 226 -13.29 1.92 -1.92
N LEU A 227 -13.69 1.10 -2.89
CA LEU A 227 -13.07 1.00 -4.21
C LEU A 227 -14.15 1.07 -5.29
N PRO A 228 -14.29 2.22 -5.99
CA PRO A 228 -15.22 2.39 -7.09
C PRO A 228 -14.99 1.37 -8.23
N ALA A 229 -16.10 0.84 -8.76
CA ALA A 229 -16.12 -0.05 -9.92
C ALA A 229 -16.16 0.79 -11.20
N GLN A 230 -15.00 1.06 -11.78
CA GLN A 230 -14.84 1.99 -12.90
C GLN A 230 -15.00 1.26 -14.25
N ILE A 231 -15.75 1.87 -15.17
CA ILE A 231 -15.98 1.33 -16.53
C ILE A 231 -15.63 2.29 -17.65
N THR A 232 -15.41 3.56 -17.33
CA THR A 232 -14.85 4.58 -18.23
C THR A 232 -13.99 5.55 -17.40
N ALA A 233 -13.24 6.45 -18.04
CA ALA A 233 -12.41 7.43 -17.34
C ALA A 233 -13.14 8.26 -16.26
N ALA A 234 -14.46 8.47 -16.40
CA ALA A 234 -15.28 9.21 -15.43
C ALA A 234 -16.54 8.46 -14.98
N GLY A 235 -16.72 7.20 -15.41
CA GLY A 235 -17.94 6.42 -15.22
C GLY A 235 -17.75 5.28 -14.25
N TYR A 236 -18.64 5.21 -13.25
CA TYR A 236 -18.60 4.20 -12.18
C TYR A 236 -19.97 3.54 -12.02
N LEU A 237 -19.97 2.23 -11.80
CA LEU A 237 -21.18 1.44 -11.56
C LEU A 237 -21.65 1.50 -10.10
N GLY A 238 -20.80 2.00 -9.22
CA GLY A 238 -20.94 1.86 -7.78
C GLY A 238 -19.57 1.62 -7.16
N GLU A 239 -19.55 1.04 -5.98
CA GLU A 239 -18.32 0.81 -5.22
C GLU A 239 -18.33 -0.53 -4.49
N ILE A 240 -17.14 -1.11 -4.36
CA ILE A 240 -16.89 -2.23 -3.46
C ILE A 240 -16.52 -1.65 -2.10
N VAL A 241 -17.25 -2.04 -1.07
CA VAL A 241 -16.95 -1.71 0.32
C VAL A 241 -16.43 -2.95 1.03
N ILE A 242 -15.22 -2.84 1.56
CA ILE A 242 -14.56 -3.86 2.36
C ILE A 242 -14.60 -3.41 3.80
N VAL A 243 -15.18 -4.24 4.67
CA VAL A 243 -15.11 -4.05 6.12
C VAL A 243 -14.04 -4.97 6.66
N TYR A 244 -13.12 -4.45 7.46
CA TYR A 244 -12.03 -5.24 8.03
C TYR A 244 -12.37 -5.78 9.42
N GLU A 245 -11.80 -6.93 9.78
CA GLU A 245 -11.77 -7.41 11.16
C GLU A 245 -10.38 -7.93 11.51
N PHE A 246 -10.05 -7.85 12.79
CA PHE A 246 -8.80 -8.40 13.28
C PHE A 246 -8.92 -9.93 13.45
N ARG A 247 -8.19 -10.68 12.64
CA ARG A 247 -8.10 -12.15 12.69
C ARG A 247 -6.68 -12.58 12.35
N ASP A 248 -6.21 -13.66 12.96
CA ASP A 248 -4.88 -14.23 12.67
C ASP A 248 -3.73 -13.22 12.75
N LYS A 249 -3.82 -12.29 13.71
CA LYS A 249 -2.84 -11.24 14.00
C LYS A 249 -2.77 -10.08 12.99
N MET A 250 -3.76 -9.94 12.10
CA MET A 250 -3.82 -8.86 11.12
C MET A 250 -5.28 -8.46 10.82
N TYR A 251 -5.48 -7.32 10.16
CA TYR A 251 -6.80 -6.91 9.66
C TYR A 251 -7.05 -7.56 8.30
N GLN A 252 -8.10 -8.37 8.22
CA GLN A 252 -8.51 -9.09 7.01
C GLN A 252 -9.94 -8.70 6.65
N ALA A 253 -10.35 -8.96 5.41
CA ALA A 253 -11.74 -8.74 5.01
C ALA A 253 -12.70 -9.60 5.88
N LYS A 254 -13.67 -8.93 6.48
CA LYS A 254 -14.83 -9.51 7.15
C LYS A 254 -16.00 -9.64 6.18
N THR A 255 -16.32 -8.53 5.51
CA THR A 255 -17.34 -8.47 4.46
C THR A 255 -16.81 -7.73 3.25
N ILE A 256 -17.32 -8.13 2.09
CA ILE A 256 -17.07 -7.48 0.81
C ILE A 256 -18.43 -7.31 0.16
N GLU A 257 -18.85 -6.07 -0.09
CA GLU A 257 -20.17 -5.78 -0.63
C GLU A 257 -20.06 -4.81 -1.80
N PHE A 258 -20.86 -5.06 -2.83
CA PHE A 258 -21.03 -4.09 -3.92
C PHE A 258 -22.24 -3.20 -3.63
N GLN A 259 -22.02 -1.89 -3.67
CA GLN A 259 -23.03 -0.86 -3.52
C GLN A 259 -23.22 -0.15 -4.88
N PRO A 260 -24.31 -0.47 -5.63
CA PRO A 260 -24.59 0.17 -6.91
C PRO A 260 -24.79 1.68 -6.74
N SER A 261 -24.36 2.46 -7.73
CA SER A 261 -24.55 3.91 -7.70
C SER A 261 -26.04 4.29 -7.71
N GLU A 262 -26.39 5.38 -7.02
CA GLU A 262 -27.77 5.86 -6.92
C GLU A 262 -28.40 6.17 -8.29
N LEU A 263 -27.57 6.53 -9.28
CA LEU A 263 -28.01 6.76 -10.67
C LEU A 263 -28.58 5.50 -11.33
N LEU A 264 -28.14 4.31 -10.89
CA LEU A 264 -28.66 3.04 -11.36
C LEU A 264 -29.89 2.60 -10.57
N LYS A 265 -30.02 2.97 -9.29
CA LYS A 265 -31.19 2.63 -8.46
C LYS A 265 -32.46 3.36 -8.92
N LYS A 266 -32.34 4.64 -9.30
CA LYS A 266 -33.48 5.49 -9.71
C LYS A 266 -34.10 5.19 -11.07
N ARG A 267 -33.54 4.25 -11.84
CA ARG A 267 -34.03 3.90 -13.21
C ARG A 267 -34.72 2.55 -13.27
N VAL A 268 -34.89 1.89 -12.13
CA VAL A 268 -35.54 0.58 -12.00
C VAL A 268 -36.97 0.69 -11.42
N GLU A 269 -37.38 1.89 -10.99
CA GLU A 269 -38.79 2.24 -10.65
C GLU A 269 -39.51 2.86 -11.85
#